data_AF-A0A2T5H8K8-F1
#
_entry.id   AF-A0A2T5H8K8-F1
#
_cell.length_a   1.000
_cell.length_b   1.000
_cell.length_c   1.000
_cell.angle_alpha   90.00
_cell.angle_beta   90.00
_cell.angle_gamma   90.00
#
_symmetry.space_group_name_H-M   'P 1'
#
loop_
_entity.id
_entity.type
_entity.pdbx_description
1 polymer ?
#
loop_
_entity_poly.entity_id
_entity_poly.type
_entity_poly.pdbx_seq_one_letter_code
_entity_poly.pdbx_strand_id
1 'polypeptide(L)'
;MLNLQLYERRLKRVLPHFEFSSDGPTIEEQTEKFSKMTLGGLVGQLVDKAYEHEAKQERPLTPATTMRFTTRFSVGADASEVEQIKNDLTDLVAKRNLLIHHFRDHYKLQSEDDCLAAKTFLDSLNAEAKRSVLHIEAIADRIDKSRRRLAEYFASAEGQELFNQVMEALEKPDCANGENLSADSR
;
A
#
# COMPACT_ATOMS: atom_id res chain seq x y z
N MET A 1 14.88 -7.50 17.87
CA MET A 1 14.51 -8.45 16.80
C MET A 1 13.01 -8.76 16.75
N LEU A 2 12.36 -9.06 17.89
CA LEU A 2 10.92 -9.35 17.93
C LEU A 2 10.06 -8.25 17.31
N ASN A 3 10.34 -6.97 17.60
CA ASN A 3 9.58 -5.86 17.00
C ASN A 3 9.76 -5.75 15.48
N LEU A 4 10.91 -6.14 14.92
CA LEU A 4 11.11 -6.18 13.47
C LEU A 4 10.28 -7.30 12.82
N GLN A 5 10.19 -8.46 13.47
CA GLN A 5 9.33 -9.56 13.03
C GLN A 5 7.84 -9.21 13.16
N LEU A 6 7.45 -8.53 14.25
CA LEU A 6 6.10 -8.02 14.42
C LEU A 6 5.77 -7.01 13.31
N TYR A 7 6.68 -6.09 13.03
CA TYR A 7 6.50 -5.10 11.97
C TYR A 7 6.31 -5.77 10.60
N GLU A 8 7.15 -6.75 10.25
CA GLU A 8 6.99 -7.57 9.03
C GLU A 8 5.62 -8.25 8.99
N ARG A 9 5.21 -8.91 10.08
CA ARG A 9 3.92 -9.60 10.18
C ARG A 9 2.74 -8.63 10.05
N ARG A 10 2.87 -7.40 10.55
CA ARG A 10 1.84 -6.36 10.38
C ARG A 10 1.77 -5.92 8.92
N LEU A 11 2.89 -5.59 8.29
CA LEU A 11 2.91 -5.23 6.86
C LEU A 11 2.25 -6.30 5.98
N LYS A 12 2.56 -7.59 6.21
CA LYS A 12 1.93 -8.72 5.50
C LYS A 12 0.40 -8.72 5.57
N ARG A 13 -0.16 -8.26 6.69
CA ARG A 13 -1.62 -8.18 6.90
C ARG A 13 -2.23 -6.95 6.26
N VAL A 14 -1.52 -5.82 6.25
CA VAL A 14 -2.10 -4.55 5.78
C VAL A 14 -1.94 -4.37 4.27
N LEU A 15 -0.79 -4.75 3.70
CA LEU A 15 -0.47 -4.54 2.29
C LEU A 15 -1.51 -5.06 1.28
N PRO A 16 -2.11 -6.26 1.45
CA PRO A 16 -3.19 -6.72 0.56
C PRO A 16 -4.37 -5.76 0.48
N HIS A 17 -4.57 -4.93 1.51
CA HIS A 17 -5.76 -4.11 1.67
C HIS A 17 -5.58 -2.66 1.20
N PHE A 18 -4.38 -2.24 0.81
CA PHE A 18 -4.12 -0.87 0.32
C PHE A 18 -4.76 -0.59 -1.03
N GLU A 19 -4.88 -1.62 -1.88
CA GLU A 19 -5.38 -1.46 -3.24
C GLU A 19 -6.10 -2.72 -3.70
N PHE A 20 -7.30 -2.52 -4.23
CA PHE A 20 -8.13 -3.54 -4.83
C PHE A 20 -8.52 -3.10 -6.24
N SER A 21 -8.44 -4.01 -7.21
CA SER A 21 -8.95 -3.81 -8.57
C SER A 21 -9.76 -5.02 -9.00
N SER A 22 -10.89 -4.80 -9.67
CA SER A 22 -11.78 -5.87 -10.14
C SER A 22 -11.14 -6.78 -11.20
N ASP A 23 -10.13 -6.29 -11.91
CA ASP A 23 -9.34 -7.00 -12.90
C ASP A 23 -7.90 -7.28 -12.44
N GLY A 24 -7.62 -7.04 -11.15
CA GLY A 24 -6.33 -7.28 -10.52
C GLY A 24 -6.30 -8.59 -9.72
N PRO A 25 -5.16 -8.88 -9.07
CA PRO A 25 -5.05 -10.04 -8.19
C PRO A 25 -6.00 -9.89 -6.99
N THR A 26 -6.59 -11.00 -6.57
CA THR A 26 -7.50 -11.05 -5.43
C THR A 26 -6.78 -10.73 -4.12
N ILE A 27 -7.54 -10.44 -3.07
CA ILE A 27 -6.97 -10.20 -1.73
C ILE A 27 -6.24 -11.45 -1.23
N GLU A 28 -6.75 -12.64 -1.55
CA GLU A 28 -6.15 -13.93 -1.22
C GLU A 28 -4.80 -14.11 -1.93
N GLU A 29 -4.73 -13.84 -3.23
CA GLU A 29 -3.50 -13.91 -4.02
C GLU A 29 -2.46 -12.90 -3.52
N GLN A 30 -2.89 -11.67 -3.20
CA GLN A 30 -2.00 -10.67 -2.60
C GLN A 30 -1.51 -11.09 -1.21
N THR A 31 -2.38 -11.68 -0.39
CA THR A 31 -2.03 -12.20 0.93
C THR A 31 -0.97 -13.30 0.80
N GLU A 32 -1.14 -14.22 -0.14
CA GLU A 32 -0.17 -15.27 -0.41
C GLU A 32 1.16 -14.67 -0.90
N LYS A 33 1.13 -13.75 -1.86
CA LYS A 33 2.31 -13.04 -2.38
C LYS A 33 3.11 -12.40 -1.24
N PHE A 34 2.46 -11.59 -0.41
CA PHE A 34 3.15 -10.87 0.66
C PHE A 34 3.57 -11.79 1.80
N SER A 35 2.88 -12.90 2.05
CA SER A 35 3.28 -13.86 3.10
C SER A 35 4.69 -14.42 2.92
N LYS A 36 5.11 -14.58 1.66
CA LYS A 36 6.41 -15.12 1.24
C LYS A 36 7.54 -14.07 1.25
N MET A 37 7.21 -12.79 1.35
CA MET A 37 8.20 -11.72 1.33
C MET A 37 8.84 -11.50 2.71
N THR A 38 10.10 -11.07 2.71
CA THR A 38 10.77 -10.57 3.92
C THR A 38 10.50 -9.08 4.09
N LEU A 39 10.84 -8.53 5.25
CA LEU A 39 10.67 -7.10 5.55
C LEU A 39 11.17 -6.17 4.43
N GLY A 40 12.34 -6.46 3.84
CA GLY A 40 12.88 -5.67 2.74
C GLY A 40 11.98 -5.68 1.50
N GLY A 41 11.43 -6.84 1.12
CA GLY A 41 10.50 -6.94 0.01
C GLY A 41 9.17 -6.23 0.28
N LEU A 42 8.64 -6.32 1.50
CA LEU A 42 7.40 -5.64 1.88
C LEU A 42 7.55 -4.11 1.89
N VAL A 43 8.68 -3.61 2.41
CA VAL A 43 9.00 -2.19 2.38
C VAL A 43 9.13 -1.71 0.94
N GLY A 44 9.82 -2.47 0.08
CA GLY A 44 9.90 -2.16 -1.35
C GLY A 44 8.50 -2.02 -1.99
N GLN A 45 7.61 -2.99 -1.76
CA GLN A 45 6.24 -2.94 -2.27
C GLN A 45 5.42 -1.76 -1.73
N LEU A 46 5.64 -1.36 -0.46
CA LEU A 46 4.98 -0.19 0.13
C LEU A 46 5.46 1.10 -0.53
N VAL A 47 6.76 1.23 -0.74
CA VAL A 47 7.40 2.39 -1.39
C VAL A 47 6.99 2.47 -2.87
N ASP A 48 6.98 1.34 -3.58
CA ASP A 48 6.52 1.28 -4.98
C ASP A 48 5.05 1.75 -5.10
N LYS A 49 4.19 1.29 -4.18
CA LYS A 49 2.78 1.73 -4.14
C LYS A 49 2.63 3.22 -3.82
N ALA A 50 3.56 3.80 -3.06
CA ALA A 50 3.60 5.24 -2.81
C ALA A 50 4.08 6.03 -4.05
N TYR A 51 5.07 5.53 -4.79
CA TYR A 51 5.53 6.17 -6.03
C TYR A 51 4.52 6.06 -7.17
N GLU A 52 3.84 4.92 -7.30
CA GLU A 52 2.75 4.76 -8.27
C GLU A 52 1.61 5.77 -8.04
N HIS A 53 1.48 6.32 -6.83
CA HIS A 53 0.52 7.38 -6.54
C HIS A 53 0.94 8.72 -7.17
N GLU A 54 2.21 9.11 -7.06
CA GLU A 54 2.71 10.36 -7.63
C GLU A 54 2.79 10.32 -9.17
N ALA A 55 3.03 9.14 -9.73
CA ALA A 55 3.27 8.97 -11.17
C ALA A 55 2.00 8.67 -12.00
N LYS A 56 0.87 8.27 -11.40
CA LYS A 56 -0.35 7.94 -12.16
C LYS A 56 -1.08 9.20 -12.61
N GLN A 57 -0.69 9.69 -13.79
CA GLN A 57 -1.68 10.09 -14.79
C GLN A 57 -2.61 8.89 -15.04
N GLU A 58 -3.90 9.13 -15.14
CA GLU A 58 -4.93 8.11 -15.42
C GLU A 58 -4.39 7.11 -16.45
N ARG A 59 -4.27 5.83 -16.05
CA ARG A 59 -3.90 4.79 -17.04
C ARG A 59 -4.91 4.93 -18.17
N PRO A 60 -4.47 5.07 -19.44
CA PRO A 60 -5.40 5.25 -20.53
C PRO A 60 -6.42 4.12 -20.48
N LEU A 61 -7.69 4.48 -20.42
CA LEU A 61 -8.80 3.56 -20.58
C LEU A 61 -8.64 2.98 -21.99
N THR A 62 -7.90 1.87 -22.11
CA THR A 62 -8.00 1.01 -23.29
C THR A 62 -9.48 0.74 -23.50
N PRO A 63 -10.02 0.76 -24.74
CA PRO A 63 -11.44 0.52 -24.98
C PRO A 63 -11.79 -0.85 -24.40
N ALA A 64 -12.30 -0.84 -23.18
CA ALA A 64 -12.47 -2.03 -22.38
C ALA A 64 -13.91 -2.45 -22.57
N THR A 65 -14.09 -3.66 -23.10
CA THR A 65 -15.39 -4.34 -23.20
C THR A 65 -15.94 -4.72 -21.82
N THR A 66 -15.34 -4.25 -20.71
CA THR A 66 -15.64 -4.69 -19.34
C THR A 66 -15.39 -3.55 -18.35
N MET A 67 -16.34 -3.37 -17.43
CA MET A 67 -16.26 -2.39 -16.34
C MET A 67 -15.08 -2.73 -15.41
N ARG A 68 -14.24 -1.72 -15.11
CA ARG A 68 -13.16 -1.81 -14.12
C ARG A 68 -13.51 -0.98 -12.90
N PHE A 69 -13.42 -1.59 -11.71
CA PHE A 69 -13.54 -0.91 -10.44
C PHE A 69 -12.23 -1.03 -9.67
N THR A 70 -11.69 0.10 -9.20
CA THR A 70 -10.48 0.13 -8.39
C THR A 70 -10.71 0.96 -7.14
N THR A 71 -10.40 0.41 -5.96
CA THR A 71 -10.36 1.15 -4.69
C THR A 71 -8.93 1.19 -4.19
N ARG A 72 -8.46 2.37 -3.78
CA ARG A 72 -7.15 2.54 -3.15
C ARG A 72 -7.29 3.36 -1.88
N PHE A 73 -6.60 2.92 -0.82
CA PHE A 73 -6.49 3.65 0.43
C PHE A 73 -5.10 4.29 0.51
N SER A 74 -5.06 5.61 0.50
CA SER A 74 -3.84 6.39 0.69
C SER A 74 -3.84 7.01 2.08
N VAL A 75 -2.67 7.05 2.72
CA VAL A 75 -2.48 7.87 3.91
C VAL A 75 -2.07 9.25 3.41
N GLY A 76 -2.90 10.27 3.64
CA GLY A 76 -2.55 11.65 3.32
C GLY A 76 -1.31 12.06 4.10
N ALA A 77 -0.23 12.27 3.36
CA ALA A 77 1.06 12.76 3.82
C ALA A 77 1.58 13.71 2.73
N ASP A 78 2.22 14.80 3.11
CA ASP A 78 2.88 15.65 2.11
C ASP A 78 4.11 14.93 1.51
N ALA A 79 4.64 15.44 0.39
CA ALA A 79 5.75 14.79 -0.30
C ALA A 79 7.02 14.65 0.58
N SER A 80 7.22 15.57 1.53
CA SER A 80 8.34 15.51 2.48
C SER A 80 8.12 14.40 3.50
N GLU A 81 6.90 14.24 4.00
CA GLU A 81 6.51 13.17 4.92
C GLU A 81 6.60 11.79 4.27
N VAL A 82 6.22 11.66 2.98
CA VAL A 82 6.35 10.41 2.22
C VAL A 82 7.82 10.01 2.07
N GLU A 83 8.69 10.95 1.69
CA GLU A 83 10.12 10.67 1.54
C GLU A 83 10.76 10.35 2.90
N GLN A 84 10.33 11.00 3.99
CA GLN A 84 10.78 10.68 5.34
C GLN A 84 10.37 9.27 5.76
N ILE A 85 9.11 8.88 5.56
CA ILE A 85 8.64 7.52 5.86
C ILE A 85 9.44 6.49 5.06
N LYS A 86 9.71 6.75 3.78
CA LYS A 86 10.54 5.88 2.94
C LYS A 86 11.96 5.74 3.49
N ASN A 87 12.59 6.84 3.88
CA ASN A 87 13.94 6.82 4.46
C ASN A 87 13.97 6.01 5.75
N ASP A 88 13.01 6.23 6.65
CA ASP A 88 12.88 5.49 7.91
C ASP A 88 12.71 3.99 7.67
N LEU A 89 11.89 3.60 6.69
CA LEU A 89 11.69 2.18 6.35
C LEU A 89 12.91 1.53 5.72
N THR A 90 13.63 2.27 4.87
CA THR A 90 14.87 1.80 4.23
C THR A 90 15.95 1.60 5.29
N ASP A 91 16.07 2.54 6.23
CA ASP A 91 16.99 2.45 7.36
C ASP A 91 16.64 1.28 8.29
N LEU A 92 15.35 1.03 8.55
CA LEU A 92 14.90 -0.13 9.32
C LEU A 92 15.32 -1.46 8.66
N VAL A 93 15.25 -1.55 7.33
CA VAL A 93 15.71 -2.72 6.56
C VAL A 93 17.24 -2.86 6.66
N ALA A 94 17.98 -1.76 6.54
CA ALA A 94 19.43 -1.75 6.68
C ALA A 94 19.86 -2.22 8.08
N LYS A 95 19.22 -1.71 9.14
CA LYS A 95 19.47 -2.13 10.52
C LYS A 95 19.13 -3.61 10.75
N ARG A 96 18.04 -4.11 10.16
CA ARG A 96 17.71 -5.55 10.17
C ARG A 96 18.81 -6.37 9.50
N ASN A 97 19.30 -5.93 8.34
CA ASN A 97 20.36 -6.65 7.62
C ASN A 97 21.68 -6.60 8.38
N LEU A 98 22.01 -5.48 9.01
CA LEU A 98 23.16 -5.37 9.91
C LEU A 98 23.04 -6.39 11.04
N LEU A 99 21.89 -6.48 11.72
CA LEU A 99 21.70 -7.46 12.80
C LEU A 99 21.91 -8.92 12.36
N ILE A 100 21.43 -9.28 11.16
CA ILE A 100 21.47 -10.67 10.69
C ILE A 100 22.84 -11.02 10.10
N HIS A 101 23.44 -10.11 9.32
CA HIS A 101 24.59 -10.43 8.48
C HIS A 101 25.89 -9.81 8.98
N HIS A 102 25.86 -8.64 9.62
CA HIS A 102 27.05 -7.85 9.91
C HIS A 102 27.25 -7.52 11.40
N PHE A 103 26.42 -8.06 12.29
CA PHE A 103 26.44 -7.68 13.69
C PHE A 103 27.78 -8.01 14.35
N ARG A 104 28.34 -9.19 14.08
CA ARG A 104 29.66 -9.60 14.61
C ARG A 104 30.84 -8.93 13.93
N ASP A 105 30.63 -8.41 12.71
CA ASP A 105 31.66 -7.66 12.00
C ASP A 105 31.87 -6.30 12.69
N HIS A 106 30.76 -5.65 13.08
CA HIS A 106 30.74 -4.35 13.74
C HIS A 106 30.91 -4.41 15.27
N TYR A 107 30.37 -5.42 15.94
CA TYR A 107 30.44 -5.57 17.39
C TYR A 107 31.22 -6.84 17.76
N LYS A 108 32.46 -6.66 18.24
CA LYS A 108 33.37 -7.77 18.57
C LYS A 108 32.96 -8.51 19.84
N LEU A 109 32.30 -7.83 20.78
CA LEU A 109 31.86 -8.38 22.07
C LEU A 109 33.03 -8.98 22.89
N GLN A 110 34.24 -8.40 22.76
CA GLN A 110 35.45 -8.92 23.39
C GLN A 110 35.82 -8.17 24.68
N SER A 111 35.24 -6.99 24.90
CA SER A 111 35.37 -6.19 26.10
C SER A 111 34.00 -5.80 26.66
N GLU A 112 34.00 -5.30 27.90
CA GLU A 112 32.80 -4.72 28.52
C GLU A 112 32.28 -3.52 27.70
N ASP A 113 33.19 -2.67 27.23
CA ASP A 113 32.86 -1.51 26.39
C ASP A 113 32.21 -1.93 25.07
N ASP A 114 32.74 -2.96 24.40
CA ASP A 114 32.14 -3.50 23.17
C ASP A 114 30.73 -4.05 23.41
N CYS A 115 30.54 -4.73 24.55
CA CYS A 115 29.24 -5.26 24.95
C CYS A 115 28.24 -4.14 25.25
N LEU A 116 28.69 -3.06 25.91
CA LEU A 116 27.86 -1.91 26.23
C LEU A 116 27.45 -1.14 24.97
N ALA A 117 28.37 -0.97 24.02
CA ALA A 117 28.09 -0.35 22.72
C ALA A 117 27.06 -1.18 21.92
N ALA A 118 27.24 -2.50 21.88
CA ALA A 118 26.30 -3.40 21.22
C ALA A 118 24.91 -3.36 21.88
N LYS A 119 24.84 -3.36 23.21
CA LYS A 119 23.59 -3.25 23.96
C LYS A 119 22.86 -1.94 23.65
N THR A 120 23.59 -0.82 23.70
CA THR A 120 23.03 0.52 23.42
C THR A 120 22.42 0.58 22.02
N PHE A 121 23.11 0.03 21.02
CA PHE A 121 22.59 -0.08 19.66
C PHE A 121 21.32 -0.93 19.59
N LEU A 122 21.32 -2.12 20.21
CA LEU A 122 20.17 -3.02 20.22
C LEU A 122 18.94 -2.39 20.90
N ASP A 123 19.13 -1.67 22.01
CA ASP A 123 18.06 -0.98 22.72
C ASP A 123 17.45 0.13 21.87
N SER A 124 18.28 0.93 21.21
CA SER A 124 17.84 2.00 20.30
C SER A 124 17.02 1.44 19.13
N LEU A 125 17.55 0.43 18.44
CA LEU A 125 16.87 -0.24 17.34
C LEU A 125 15.55 -0.89 17.80
N ASN A 126 15.53 -1.48 18.99
CA ASN A 126 14.29 -2.08 19.51
C ASN A 126 13.22 -1.04 19.80
N ALA A 127 13.60 0.13 20.32
CA ALA A 127 12.69 1.25 20.57
C ALA A 127 12.15 1.83 19.26
N GLU A 128 12.99 1.96 18.24
CA GLU A 128 12.60 2.41 16.90
C GLU A 128 11.63 1.44 16.23
N ALA A 129 11.98 0.15 16.19
CA ALA A 129 11.10 -0.88 15.64
C ALA A 129 9.74 -0.92 16.36
N LYS A 130 9.71 -0.66 17.68
CA LYS A 130 8.45 -0.56 18.43
C LYS A 130 7.59 0.61 17.94
N ARG A 131 8.19 1.78 17.70
CA ARG A 131 7.46 2.94 17.15
C ARG A 131 6.90 2.63 15.76
N SER A 132 7.69 1.99 14.90
CA SER A 132 7.23 1.58 13.56
C SER A 132 6.05 0.62 13.63
N VAL A 133 6.06 -0.34 14.58
CA VAL A 133 4.91 -1.25 14.83
C VAL A 133 3.65 -0.47 15.18
N LEU A 134 3.73 0.46 16.13
CA LEU A 134 2.56 1.27 16.52
C LEU A 134 2.03 2.11 15.37
N HIS A 135 2.93 2.67 14.56
CA HIS A 135 2.56 3.47 13.41
C HIS A 135 1.80 2.66 12.34
N ILE A 136 2.32 1.48 11.96
CA ILE A 136 1.62 0.64 10.96
C ILE A 136 0.31 0.07 11.51
N GLU A 137 0.20 -0.18 12.81
CA GLU A 137 -1.07 -0.58 13.44
C GLU A 137 -2.11 0.54 13.36
N ALA A 138 -1.72 1.80 13.60
CA ALA A 138 -2.62 2.94 13.44
C ALA A 138 -3.09 3.11 11.98
N ILE A 139 -2.21 2.87 11.01
CA ILE A 139 -2.58 2.87 9.58
C ILE A 139 -3.53 1.71 9.27
N ALA A 140 -3.23 0.51 9.77
CA ALA A 140 -4.07 -0.67 9.59
C ALA A 140 -5.51 -0.41 10.08
N ASP A 141 -5.65 0.14 11.28
CA ASP A 141 -6.94 0.46 11.88
C ASP A 141 -7.74 1.47 11.05
N ARG A 142 -7.06 2.46 10.45
CA ARG A 142 -7.70 3.45 9.57
C ARG A 142 -8.18 2.79 8.28
N ILE A 143 -7.36 1.96 7.65
CA ILE A 143 -7.73 1.23 6.43
C ILE A 143 -8.92 0.30 6.71
N ASP A 144 -8.88 -0.46 7.81
CA ASP A 144 -9.96 -1.37 8.21
C ASP A 144 -11.28 -0.62 8.43
N LYS A 145 -11.25 0.50 9.15
CA LYS A 145 -12.43 1.34 9.39
C LYS A 145 -12.99 1.91 8.08
N SER A 146 -12.13 2.40 7.19
CA SER A 146 -12.55 2.94 5.89
C SER A 146 -13.16 1.85 5.00
N ARG A 147 -12.58 0.64 4.98
CA ARG A 147 -13.13 -0.51 4.25
C ARG A 147 -14.52 -0.89 4.75
N ARG A 148 -14.72 -0.96 6.07
CA ARG A 148 -16.03 -1.28 6.65
C ARG A 148 -17.08 -0.23 6.29
N ARG A 149 -16.74 1.05 6.43
CA ARG A 149 -17.64 2.15 6.04
C ARG A 149 -18.01 2.11 4.56
N LEU A 150 -17.04 1.82 3.69
CA LEU A 150 -17.29 1.70 2.26
C LEU A 150 -18.20 0.50 1.95
N ALA A 151 -17.95 -0.64 2.59
CA ALA A 151 -18.81 -1.83 2.45
C ALA A 151 -20.23 -1.59 2.96
N GLU A 152 -20.37 -0.92 4.13
CA GLU A 152 -21.66 -0.52 4.69
C GLU A 152 -22.41 0.44 3.75
N TYR A 153 -21.70 1.40 3.15
CA TYR A 153 -22.28 2.31 2.17
C TYR A 153 -22.76 1.58 0.92
N PHE A 154 -21.94 0.71 0.31
CA PHE A 154 -22.36 -0.06 -0.86
C PHE A 154 -23.52 -1.02 -0.55
N ALA A 155 -23.66 -1.49 0.69
CA ALA A 155 -24.80 -2.31 1.11
C ALA A 155 -26.07 -1.49 1.42
N SER A 156 -25.98 -0.16 1.49
CA SER A 156 -27.13 0.71 1.77
C SER A 156 -27.99 0.93 0.51
N ALA A 157 -29.23 1.36 0.70
CA ALA A 157 -30.14 1.67 -0.42
C ALA A 157 -29.56 2.78 -1.31
N GLU A 158 -28.95 3.80 -0.72
CA GLU A 158 -28.29 4.90 -1.41
C GLU A 158 -27.08 4.42 -2.23
N GLY A 159 -26.27 3.50 -1.68
CA GLY A 159 -25.14 2.93 -2.39
C GLY A 159 -25.56 2.04 -3.57
N GLN A 160 -26.60 1.24 -3.41
CA GLN A 160 -27.17 0.42 -4.49
C GLN A 160 -27.79 1.30 -5.59
N GLU A 161 -28.49 2.36 -5.21
CA GLU A 161 -29.05 3.34 -6.15
C GLU A 161 -27.94 4.03 -6.95
N LEU A 162 -26.89 4.52 -6.30
CA LEU A 162 -25.73 5.09 -6.98
C LEU A 162 -25.07 4.09 -7.94
N PHE A 163 -24.90 2.84 -7.50
CA PHE A 163 -24.32 1.80 -8.34
C PHE A 163 -25.17 1.55 -9.60
N ASN A 164 -26.49 1.43 -9.45
CA ASN A 164 -27.41 1.26 -10.57
C ASN A 164 -27.37 2.45 -11.53
N GLN A 165 -27.31 3.69 -11.03
CA GLN A 165 -27.19 4.89 -11.86
C GLN A 165 -25.89 4.89 -12.68
N VAL A 166 -24.77 4.49 -12.06
CA VAL A 166 -23.48 4.35 -12.76
C VAL A 166 -23.56 3.27 -13.84
N MET A 167 -24.19 2.12 -13.56
CA MET A 167 -24.38 1.05 -14.54
C MET A 167 -25.25 1.49 -15.72
N GLU A 168 -26.37 2.16 -15.45
CA GLU A 168 -27.27 2.67 -16.51
C GLU A 168 -26.58 3.72 -17.40
N ALA A 169 -25.75 4.59 -16.80
CA ALA A 169 -24.96 5.57 -17.55
C ALA A 169 -23.92 4.92 -18.47
N LEU A 170 -23.38 3.76 -18.09
CA LEU A 170 -22.41 3.01 -18.91
C LEU A 170 -23.09 2.19 -20.03
N GLU A 171 -24.36 1.83 -19.87
CA GLU A 171 -25.14 1.08 -20.88
C GLU A 171 -25.78 1.97 -21.97
N LYS A 172 -25.88 3.28 -21.76
CA LYS A 172 -26.36 4.21 -22.79
C LYS A 172 -25.23 4.48 -23.79
N PRO A 173 -25.31 3.96 -25.03
CA PRO A 173 -24.37 4.39 -26.06
C PRO A 173 -24.64 5.88 -26.35
N ASP A 174 -23.56 6.63 -26.62
CA ASP A 174 -23.61 8.00 -27.15
C ASP A 174 -24.47 8.03 -28.44
N CYS A 175 -25.78 8.19 -28.29
CA CYS A 175 -26.69 8.54 -29.38
C CYS A 175 -26.57 10.05 -29.63
N ALA A 176 -25.38 10.52 -30.01
CA ALA A 176 -25.16 11.91 -30.38
C ALA A 176 -23.93 12.06 -31.28
N ASN A 177 -23.89 11.37 -32.43
CA ASN A 177 -23.07 11.76 -33.58
C ASN A 177 -23.66 11.14 -34.85
N GLY A 178 -24.77 11.71 -35.32
CA GLY A 178 -25.52 11.15 -36.44
C GLY A 178 -26.45 12.12 -37.15
N GLU A 179 -26.13 13.41 -37.24
CA GLU A 179 -26.80 14.40 -38.11
C GLU A 179 -25.75 15.49 -38.42
N ASN A 180 -25.43 15.96 -39.63
CA ASN A 180 -25.92 15.84 -40.99
C ASN A 180 -24.75 16.27 -41.92
N LEU A 181 -24.29 15.42 -42.83
CA LEU A 181 -23.64 15.86 -44.07
C LEU A 181 -24.46 15.30 -45.23
N SER A 182 -25.59 15.96 -45.50
CA SER A 182 -26.16 15.88 -46.85
C SER A 182 -25.37 16.84 -47.73
N ALA A 183 -24.61 16.25 -48.64
CA ALA A 183 -23.99 16.95 -49.75
C ALA A 183 -25.11 17.44 -50.68
N ASP A 184 -25.32 18.75 -50.70
CA ASP A 184 -26.17 19.39 -51.72
C ASP A 184 -25.39 19.33 -53.04
N SER A 185 -25.90 18.51 -53.96
CA SER A 185 -25.41 18.37 -55.33
C SER A 185 -26.45 19.00 -56.24
N ARG A 186 -26.19 20.22 -56.72
CA ARG A 186 -26.63 20.73 -58.04
C ARG A 186 -25.96 22.05 -58.39
#